data_AF-A0A971SDS8-F1
#
_entry.id   AF-A0A971SDS8-F1
#
_cell.length_a   1.000
_cell.length_b   1.000
_cell.length_c   1.000
_cell.angle_alpha   90.00
_cell.angle_beta   90.00
_cell.angle_gamma   90.00
#
_symmetry.space_group_name_H-M   'P 1'
#
loop_
_entity.id
_entity.type
_entity.pdbx_description
1 polymer ?
#
loop_
_entity_poly.entity_id
_entity_poly.type
_entity_poly.pdbx_seq_one_letter_code
_entity_poly.pdbx_strand_id
1 'polypeptide(L)'
;MRGDIWFSKEWVTDNVYVVNDHNMTFEPITGQQCFIIGHHLKDLDIIEQGARKLVNNDFKYFNIFGKRATLWKNAIQKQTKDPNIIIEASEIANLEMAYNLAYYSTKHPEKTNFIISDDEYFTDYLLTDFERILNNVTRVTLEDWIAFKSGFEFKYNGKDAVVSVVYGDILIGYFGKLKRFDTISEAFDAKIFERKSLRRIVNEVMGREEE
;
A
#
# COMPACT_ATOMS: atom_id res chain seq x y z
N MET A 1 22.65 -15.67 -6.97
CA MET A 1 22.01 -16.49 -8.01
C MET A 1 20.89 -17.29 -7.36
N ARG A 2 19.66 -16.79 -7.39
CA ARG A 2 18.46 -17.60 -7.15
C ARG A 2 17.98 -18.00 -8.54
N GLY A 3 18.03 -19.29 -8.85
CA GLY A 3 17.60 -19.81 -10.15
C GLY A 3 16.08 -19.81 -10.23
N ASP A 4 15.53 -19.35 -11.35
CA ASP A 4 14.22 -19.68 -11.93
C ASP A 4 13.16 -20.23 -10.96
N ILE A 5 12.69 -19.40 -10.02
CA ILE A 5 11.55 -19.76 -9.16
C ILE A 5 10.30 -19.11 -9.73
N TRP A 6 9.70 -19.78 -10.73
CA TRP A 6 8.43 -19.38 -11.36
C TRP A 6 7.21 -19.53 -10.42
N PHE A 7 7.41 -20.06 -9.21
CA PHE A 7 6.38 -20.26 -8.19
C PHE A 7 7.01 -20.38 -6.79
N SER A 8 6.63 -19.52 -5.85
CA SER A 8 7.09 -19.59 -4.45
C SER A 8 5.95 -19.41 -3.46
N LYS A 9 6.07 -20.09 -2.31
CA LYS A 9 5.13 -20.04 -1.19
C LYS A 9 5.91 -20.07 0.12
N GLU A 10 6.15 -18.91 0.73
CA GLU A 10 7.06 -18.82 1.88
C GLU A 10 6.67 -17.73 2.89
N TRP A 11 7.01 -17.99 4.15
CA TRP A 11 7.02 -16.96 5.19
C TRP A 11 8.32 -16.19 5.09
N VAL A 12 8.24 -14.88 4.82
CA VAL A 12 9.39 -13.97 4.78
C VAL A 12 9.73 -13.48 6.18
N THR A 13 8.69 -13.28 7.00
CA THR A 13 8.78 -12.99 8.44
C THR A 13 7.73 -13.82 9.18
N ASP A 14 7.63 -13.68 10.50
CA ASP A 14 6.62 -14.35 11.31
C ASP A 14 5.17 -14.00 10.92
N ASN A 15 4.94 -12.89 10.22
CA ASN A 15 3.60 -12.41 9.85
C ASN A 15 3.44 -11.97 8.39
N VAL A 16 4.46 -12.14 7.54
CA VAL A 16 4.41 -11.85 6.10
C VAL A 16 4.56 -13.14 5.33
N TYR A 17 3.53 -13.51 4.57
CA TYR A 17 3.51 -14.72 3.75
C TYR A 17 3.33 -14.36 2.27
N VAL A 18 4.21 -14.88 1.42
CA VAL A 18 4.26 -14.59 0.00
C VAL A 18 3.83 -15.80 -0.81
N VAL A 19 3.01 -15.55 -1.83
CA VAL A 19 2.68 -16.50 -2.89
C VAL A 19 2.95 -15.84 -4.24
N ASN A 20 4.03 -16.28 -4.90
CA ASN A 20 4.30 -15.95 -6.29
C ASN A 20 3.73 -17.07 -7.16
N ASP A 21 2.78 -16.71 -8.02
CA ASP A 21 2.17 -17.61 -8.99
C ASP A 21 1.61 -16.80 -10.17
N HIS A 22 2.21 -16.95 -11.34
CA HIS A 22 1.74 -16.30 -12.58
C HIS A 22 0.27 -16.58 -12.93
N ASN A 23 -0.26 -17.72 -12.49
CA ASN A 23 -1.65 -18.09 -12.72
C ASN A 23 -2.57 -17.66 -11.55
N MET A 24 -2.02 -17.05 -10.50
CA MET A 24 -2.74 -16.64 -9.28
C MET A 24 -3.59 -17.78 -8.69
N THR A 25 -3.07 -19.01 -8.73
CA THR A 25 -3.70 -20.18 -8.09
C THR A 25 -3.23 -20.32 -6.65
N PHE A 26 -3.90 -19.59 -5.77
CA PHE A 26 -3.63 -19.59 -4.34
C PHE A 26 -4.81 -20.15 -3.54
N GLU A 27 -4.47 -20.70 -2.38
CA GLU A 27 -5.41 -20.87 -1.28
C GLU A 27 -5.08 -19.80 -0.25
N PRO A 28 -6.06 -18.95 0.12
CA PRO A 28 -5.82 -17.92 1.11
C PRO A 28 -5.53 -18.58 2.45
N ILE A 29 -4.50 -18.09 3.13
CA ILE A 29 -4.41 -18.27 4.58
C ILE A 29 -5.36 -17.27 5.23
N THR A 30 -5.97 -17.64 6.37
CA THR A 30 -6.78 -16.70 7.14
C THR A 30 -5.95 -15.47 7.48
N GLY A 31 -6.44 -14.30 7.10
CA GLY A 31 -5.67 -13.07 7.20
C GLY A 31 -6.56 -11.85 7.11
N GLN A 32 -6.01 -10.71 7.52
CA GLN A 32 -6.75 -9.45 7.58
C GLN A 32 -6.29 -8.46 6.50
N GLN A 33 -5.04 -8.59 6.03
CA GLN A 33 -4.39 -7.68 5.09
C GLN A 33 -3.89 -8.46 3.87
N CYS A 34 -4.31 -8.05 2.68
CA CYS A 34 -3.87 -8.63 1.42
C CYS A 34 -3.13 -7.58 0.58
N PHE A 35 -1.99 -7.97 0.05
CA PHE A 35 -1.17 -7.20 -0.87
C PHE A 35 -1.14 -7.94 -2.20
N ILE A 36 -1.62 -7.31 -3.26
CA ILE A 36 -1.81 -7.94 -4.56
C ILE A 36 -0.93 -7.25 -5.59
N ILE A 37 0.04 -7.97 -6.14
CA ILE A 37 0.81 -7.55 -7.32
C ILE A 37 0.14 -8.20 -8.54
N GLY A 38 -0.75 -7.44 -9.18
CA GLY A 38 -1.44 -7.85 -10.40
C GLY A 38 -0.87 -7.10 -11.60
N HIS A 39 0.06 -7.70 -12.33
CA HIS A 39 0.74 -7.08 -13.45
C HIS A 39 0.41 -7.75 -14.79
N HIS A 40 0.46 -9.08 -14.85
CA HIS A 40 0.42 -9.83 -16.11
C HIS A 40 -0.92 -10.47 -16.41
N LEU A 41 -1.55 -11.09 -15.41
CA LEU A 41 -2.78 -11.87 -15.54
C LEU A 41 -3.95 -10.99 -15.97
N LYS A 42 -4.67 -11.42 -17.02
CA LYS A 42 -5.83 -10.71 -17.57
C LYS A 42 -7.12 -11.50 -17.50
N ASP A 43 -7.03 -12.76 -17.12
CA ASP A 43 -8.18 -13.66 -17.06
C ASP A 43 -9.12 -13.20 -15.94
N LEU A 44 -10.31 -12.75 -16.35
CA LEU A 44 -11.31 -12.21 -15.44
C LEU A 44 -11.86 -13.30 -14.50
N ASP A 45 -12.02 -14.52 -14.99
CA ASP A 45 -12.58 -15.60 -14.20
C ASP A 45 -11.63 -15.99 -13.08
N ILE A 46 -10.32 -16.00 -13.36
CA ILE A 46 -9.30 -16.26 -12.33
C ILE A 46 -9.28 -15.12 -11.30
N ILE A 47 -9.28 -13.86 -11.75
CA ILE A 47 -9.26 -12.69 -10.87
C ILE A 47 -10.52 -12.63 -9.99
N GLU A 48 -11.70 -12.85 -10.56
CA GLU A 48 -12.95 -12.85 -9.81
C GLU A 48 -13.03 -14.02 -8.81
N GLN A 49 -12.52 -15.20 -9.18
CA GLN A 49 -12.39 -16.32 -8.26
C GLN A 49 -11.44 -16.01 -7.10
N GLY A 50 -10.27 -15.44 -7.38
CA GLY A 50 -9.29 -15.02 -6.38
C GLY A 50 -9.87 -13.96 -5.43
N ALA A 51 -10.49 -12.91 -5.99
CA ALA A 51 -11.15 -11.86 -5.20
C ALA A 51 -12.24 -12.44 -4.28
N ARG A 52 -13.06 -13.37 -4.77
CA ARG A 52 -14.07 -14.07 -3.97
C ARG A 52 -13.45 -14.89 -2.84
N LYS A 53 -12.36 -15.62 -3.12
CA LYS A 53 -11.63 -16.39 -2.08
C LYS A 53 -11.14 -15.46 -0.97
N LEU A 54 -10.54 -14.33 -1.32
CA LEU A 54 -10.01 -13.37 -0.34
C LEU A 54 -11.14 -12.77 0.50
N VAL A 55 -12.21 -12.27 -0.13
CA VAL A 55 -13.34 -11.68 0.61
C VAL A 55 -14.03 -12.70 1.53
N ASN A 56 -14.19 -13.95 1.08
CA ASN A 56 -14.77 -15.01 1.90
C ASN A 56 -13.88 -15.47 3.07
N ASN A 57 -12.58 -15.16 3.03
CA ASN A 57 -11.63 -15.44 4.11
C ASN A 57 -11.36 -14.21 5.00
N ASP A 58 -12.30 -13.26 5.01
CA ASP A 58 -12.36 -12.10 5.91
C ASP A 58 -11.21 -11.10 5.78
N PHE A 59 -10.56 -11.05 4.61
CA PHE A 59 -9.64 -9.96 4.30
C PHE A 59 -10.39 -8.63 4.25
N LYS A 60 -9.93 -7.65 5.04
CA LYS A 60 -10.55 -6.33 5.17
C LYS A 60 -9.75 -5.19 4.57
N TYR A 61 -8.45 -5.39 4.39
CA TYR A 61 -7.57 -4.41 3.76
C TYR A 61 -6.93 -5.00 2.52
N PHE A 62 -6.99 -4.27 1.41
CA PHE A 62 -6.37 -4.61 0.14
C PHE A 62 -5.48 -3.47 -0.31
N ASN A 63 -4.18 -3.73 -0.46
CA ASN A 63 -3.27 -2.85 -1.20
C ASN A 63 -2.92 -3.55 -2.52
N ILE A 64 -3.12 -2.87 -3.65
CA ILE A 64 -3.08 -3.48 -4.97
C ILE A 64 -2.14 -2.66 -5.86
N PHE A 65 -1.14 -3.32 -6.42
CA PHE A 65 -0.15 -2.74 -7.29
C PHE A 65 -0.10 -3.45 -8.66
N GLY A 66 0.21 -2.68 -9.71
CA GLY A 66 0.53 -3.19 -11.04
C GLY A 66 -0.51 -2.84 -12.11
N LYS A 67 -0.22 -3.18 -13.38
CA LYS A 67 -1.05 -2.83 -14.55
C LYS A 67 -2.49 -3.34 -14.50
N ARG A 68 -2.81 -4.23 -13.56
CA ARG A 68 -4.14 -4.83 -13.36
C ARG A 68 -4.75 -4.40 -12.03
N ALA A 69 -4.21 -3.39 -11.37
CA ALA A 69 -4.69 -2.93 -10.06
C ALA A 69 -6.19 -2.55 -10.10
N THR A 70 -6.60 -1.78 -11.10
CA THR A 70 -8.02 -1.42 -11.31
C THR A 70 -8.91 -2.65 -11.53
N LEU A 71 -8.39 -3.68 -12.20
CA LEU A 71 -9.13 -4.91 -12.47
C LEU A 71 -9.41 -5.68 -11.18
N TRP A 72 -8.38 -5.85 -10.36
CA TRP A 72 -8.48 -6.47 -9.03
C TRP A 72 -9.39 -5.67 -8.08
N LYS A 73 -9.24 -4.34 -8.04
CA LYS A 73 -10.12 -3.45 -7.25
C LYS A 73 -11.59 -3.68 -7.60
N ASN A 74 -11.92 -3.63 -8.89
CA ASN A 74 -13.29 -3.84 -9.35
C ASN A 74 -13.79 -5.26 -9.01
N ALA A 75 -12.94 -6.27 -9.17
CA ALA A 75 -13.30 -7.65 -8.84
C ALA A 75 -13.64 -7.81 -7.35
N ILE A 76 -12.85 -7.25 -6.44
CA ILE A 76 -13.10 -7.27 -4.99
C ILE A 76 -14.39 -6.52 -4.65
N GLN A 77 -14.59 -5.33 -5.21
CA GLN A 77 -15.80 -4.52 -4.98
C GLN A 77 -17.09 -5.21 -5.45
N LYS A 78 -17.02 -6.09 -6.46
CA LYS A 78 -18.18 -6.90 -6.86
C LYS A 78 -18.57 -7.96 -5.83
N GLN A 79 -17.61 -8.45 -5.03
CA GLN A 79 -17.86 -9.55 -4.08
C GLN A 79 -18.50 -9.08 -2.77
N THR A 80 -18.47 -7.79 -2.47
CA THR A 80 -18.88 -7.27 -1.17
C THR A 80 -19.38 -5.83 -1.23
N LYS A 81 -20.33 -5.52 -0.36
CA LYS A 81 -20.80 -4.15 -0.09
C LYS A 81 -20.40 -3.67 1.30
N ASP A 82 -19.55 -4.42 2.00
CA ASP A 82 -19.06 -4.06 3.34
C ASP A 82 -18.26 -2.75 3.26
N PRO A 83 -18.76 -1.64 3.85
CA PRO A 83 -18.08 -0.35 3.79
C PRO A 83 -16.78 -0.34 4.62
N ASN A 84 -16.54 -1.36 5.44
CA ASN A 84 -15.31 -1.47 6.23
C ASN A 84 -14.15 -2.09 5.44
N ILE A 85 -14.39 -2.56 4.21
CA ILE A 85 -13.33 -3.05 3.34
C ILE A 85 -12.63 -1.86 2.69
N ILE A 86 -11.33 -1.75 2.93
CA ILE A 86 -10.46 -0.69 2.40
C ILE A 86 -9.68 -1.25 1.22
N ILE A 87 -9.72 -0.54 0.09
CA ILE A 87 -9.01 -0.93 -1.14
C ILE A 87 -8.21 0.26 -1.65
N GLU A 88 -6.88 0.15 -1.54
CA GLU A 88 -5.91 1.09 -2.09
C GLU A 88 -5.31 0.44 -3.34
N ALA A 89 -5.52 1.02 -4.52
CA ALA A 89 -5.09 0.42 -5.79
C ALA A 89 -4.37 1.43 -6.66
N SER A 90 -3.19 1.06 -7.16
CA SER A 90 -2.36 1.92 -8.00
C SER A 90 -1.59 1.12 -9.05
N GLU A 91 -1.50 1.64 -10.27
CA GLU A 91 -0.69 1.03 -11.32
C GLU A 91 0.81 1.33 -11.18
N ILE A 92 1.18 2.35 -10.40
CA ILE A 92 2.54 2.92 -10.38
C ILE A 92 3.18 3.00 -8.98
N ALA A 93 2.42 2.81 -7.90
CA ALA A 93 2.88 3.06 -6.54
C ALA A 93 3.49 1.83 -5.83
N ASN A 94 4.49 1.18 -6.43
CA ASN A 94 5.14 -0.01 -5.82
C ASN A 94 5.78 0.30 -4.46
N LEU A 95 6.49 1.43 -4.37
CA LEU A 95 7.17 1.81 -3.13
C LEU A 95 6.17 2.10 -1.99
N GLU A 96 5.00 2.68 -2.31
CA GLU A 96 3.93 2.89 -1.33
C GLU A 96 3.40 1.56 -0.79
N MET A 97 3.28 0.54 -1.64
CA MET A 97 2.94 -0.82 -1.19
C MET A 97 3.96 -1.35 -0.17
N ALA A 98 5.25 -1.15 -0.39
CA ALA A 98 6.30 -1.55 0.55
C ALA A 98 6.18 -0.85 1.91
N TYR A 99 5.90 0.46 1.92
CA TYR A 99 5.64 1.20 3.17
C TYR A 99 4.37 0.74 3.87
N ASN A 100 3.29 0.47 3.14
CA ASN A 100 2.06 -0.06 3.71
C ASN A 100 2.28 -1.46 4.30
N LEU A 101 3.05 -2.32 3.62
CA LEU A 101 3.44 -3.63 4.16
C LEU A 101 4.22 -3.48 5.47
N ALA A 102 5.25 -2.63 5.49
CA ALA A 102 6.03 -2.34 6.70
C ALA A 102 5.18 -1.77 7.84
N TYR A 103 4.22 -0.88 7.52
CA TYR A 103 3.29 -0.32 8.47
C TYR A 103 2.42 -1.41 9.11
N TYR A 104 1.75 -2.23 8.30
CA TYR A 104 0.82 -3.23 8.80
C TYR A 104 1.53 -4.39 9.49
N SER A 105 2.68 -4.83 8.99
CA SER A 105 3.48 -5.89 9.60
C SER A 105 3.99 -5.48 10.99
N THR A 106 4.33 -4.20 11.17
CA THR A 106 4.89 -3.69 12.43
C THR A 106 3.82 -3.27 13.43
N LYS A 107 2.72 -2.65 12.97
CA LYS A 107 1.64 -2.17 13.86
C LYS A 107 0.67 -3.26 14.28
N HIS A 108 0.59 -4.34 13.52
CA HIS A 108 -0.29 -5.47 13.77
C HIS A 108 0.48 -6.79 13.63
N PRO A 109 1.49 -7.05 14.49
CA PRO A 109 2.29 -8.26 14.41
C PRO A 109 1.47 -9.55 14.55
N GLU A 110 0.30 -9.47 15.19
CA GLU A 110 -0.65 -10.57 15.35
C GLU A 110 -1.46 -10.88 14.09
N LYS A 111 -1.43 -10.01 13.08
CA LYS A 111 -2.19 -10.15 11.84
C LYS A 111 -1.29 -10.61 10.70
N THR A 112 -1.85 -11.46 9.86
CA THR A 112 -1.18 -11.95 8.66
C THR A 112 -1.27 -10.92 7.55
N ASN A 113 -0.11 -10.63 6.96
CA ASN A 113 0.08 -9.84 5.76
C ASN A 113 0.30 -10.81 4.59
N PHE A 114 -0.75 -11.06 3.82
CA PHE A 114 -0.74 -12.03 2.73
C PHE A 114 -0.42 -11.36 1.40
N ILE A 115 0.69 -11.73 0.78
CA ILE A 115 1.13 -11.20 -0.51
C ILE A 115 0.84 -12.23 -1.59
N ILE A 116 0.12 -11.83 -2.63
CA ILE A 116 -0.07 -12.64 -3.85
C ILE A 116 0.45 -11.86 -5.05
N SER A 117 1.15 -12.55 -5.96
CA SER A 117 1.78 -11.91 -7.11
C SER A 117 1.78 -12.79 -8.35
N ASP A 118 1.56 -12.17 -9.51
CA ASP A 118 1.79 -12.78 -10.83
C ASP A 118 3.09 -12.31 -11.50
N ASP A 119 3.93 -11.56 -10.76
CA ASP A 119 5.20 -10.99 -11.20
C ASP A 119 6.24 -11.06 -10.07
N GLU A 120 7.16 -12.01 -10.20
CA GLU A 120 8.23 -12.29 -9.25
C GLU A 120 9.23 -11.13 -9.13
N TYR A 121 9.46 -10.37 -10.21
CA TYR A 121 10.39 -9.23 -10.19
C TYR A 121 9.84 -8.09 -9.33
N PHE A 122 8.56 -7.75 -9.48
CA PHE A 122 7.94 -6.77 -8.60
C PHE A 122 7.84 -7.24 -7.16
N THR A 123 7.72 -8.55 -6.95
CA THR A 123 7.76 -9.12 -5.60
C THR A 123 9.13 -8.95 -4.97
N ASP A 124 10.21 -9.26 -5.71
CA ASP A 124 11.58 -9.05 -5.23
C ASP A 124 11.86 -7.58 -4.91
N TYR A 125 11.36 -6.65 -5.74
CA TYR A 125 11.44 -5.22 -5.45
C TYR A 125 10.68 -4.84 -4.18
N LEU A 126 9.45 -5.34 -4.02
CA LEU A 126 8.63 -5.10 -2.82
C LEU A 126 9.36 -5.57 -1.57
N LEU A 127 9.88 -6.81 -1.56
CA LEU A 127 10.56 -7.38 -0.40
C LEU A 127 11.88 -6.67 -0.10
N THR A 128 12.64 -6.29 -1.14
CA THR A 128 13.87 -5.51 -0.98
C THR A 128 13.60 -4.16 -0.33
N ASP A 129 12.59 -3.42 -0.81
CA ASP A 129 12.22 -2.12 -0.25
C ASP A 129 11.65 -2.26 1.17
N PHE A 130 10.83 -3.29 1.41
CA PHE A 130 10.32 -3.63 2.74
C PHE A 130 11.46 -3.83 3.75
N GLU A 131 12.47 -4.63 3.43
CA GLU A 131 13.65 -4.82 4.29
C GLU A 131 14.42 -3.51 4.52
N ARG A 132 14.60 -2.70 3.48
CA ARG A 132 15.28 -1.39 3.61
C ARG A 132 14.52 -0.44 4.53
N ILE A 133 13.19 -0.43 4.46
CA ILE A 133 12.32 0.38 5.32
C ILE A 133 12.44 -0.08 6.78
N LEU A 134 12.33 -1.38 7.04
CA LEU A 134 12.46 -1.94 8.40
C LEU A 134 13.83 -1.67 9.03
N ASN A 135 14.89 -1.61 8.20
CA ASN A 135 16.25 -1.31 8.65
C ASN A 135 16.57 0.19 8.67
N ASN A 136 15.59 1.08 8.46
CA ASN A 136 15.78 2.54 8.42
C ASN A 136 16.85 3.01 7.43
N VAL A 137 16.95 2.34 6.27
CA VAL A 137 17.89 2.68 5.18
C VAL A 137 17.23 3.57 4.11
N THR A 138 15.95 3.92 4.30
CA THR A 138 15.19 4.79 3.41
C THR A 138 15.15 6.24 3.90
N ARG A 139 15.01 7.19 2.97
CA ARG A 139 14.92 8.63 3.31
C ARG A 139 13.64 9.00 4.08
N VAL A 140 12.54 8.30 3.80
CA VAL A 140 11.30 8.39 4.58
C VAL A 140 11.33 7.20 5.53
N THR A 141 11.23 7.43 6.84
CA THR A 141 11.27 6.33 7.82
C THR A 141 9.91 5.68 7.96
N LEU A 142 9.86 4.53 8.64
CA LEU A 142 8.59 3.90 8.97
C LEU A 142 7.76 4.77 9.93
N GLU A 143 8.39 5.45 10.89
CA GLU A 143 7.70 6.39 11.80
C GLU A 143 7.08 7.56 11.05
N ASP A 144 7.75 8.09 10.03
CA ASP A 144 7.17 9.12 9.16
C ASP A 144 5.93 8.60 8.45
N TRP A 145 6.01 7.40 7.89
CA TRP A 145 4.88 6.76 7.22
C TRP A 145 3.71 6.51 8.17
N ILE A 146 3.99 6.06 9.39
CA ILE A 146 2.99 5.90 10.46
C ILE A 146 2.31 7.24 10.77
N ALA A 147 3.09 8.32 10.90
CA ALA A 147 2.55 9.65 11.15
C ALA A 147 1.63 10.09 10.00
N PHE A 148 2.02 9.83 8.75
CA PHE A 148 1.17 10.13 7.58
C PHE A 148 -0.14 9.33 7.58
N LYS A 149 -0.07 8.01 7.81
CA LYS A 149 -1.27 7.14 7.82
C LYS A 149 -2.20 7.46 8.98
N SER A 150 -1.69 7.98 10.09
CA SER A 150 -2.49 8.36 11.26
C SER A 150 -3.18 9.72 11.10
N GLY A 151 -2.86 10.47 10.04
CA GLY A 151 -3.22 11.86 9.89
C GLY A 151 -2.26 12.78 10.65
N PHE A 152 -2.04 13.98 10.11
CA PHE A 152 -1.06 14.93 10.61
C PHE A 152 -1.58 16.35 10.50
N GLU A 153 -1.69 17.04 11.63
CA GLU A 153 -2.02 18.47 11.69
C GLU A 153 -0.74 19.27 11.91
N PHE A 154 -0.57 20.36 11.17
CA PHE A 154 0.60 21.21 11.28
C PHE A 154 0.31 22.65 10.91
N LYS A 155 1.17 23.56 11.38
CA LYS A 155 1.17 24.95 10.94
C LYS A 155 2.20 25.14 9.83
N TYR A 156 1.74 25.69 8.71
CA TYR A 156 2.61 26.09 7.61
C TYR A 156 2.29 27.53 7.20
N ASN A 157 3.31 28.38 7.17
CA ASN A 157 3.19 29.83 6.91
C ASN A 157 2.09 30.52 7.72
N GLY A 158 2.02 30.19 9.02
CA GLY A 158 1.07 30.79 9.96
C GLY A 158 -0.39 30.34 9.79
N LYS A 159 -0.66 29.34 8.95
CA LYS A 159 -2.00 28.78 8.73
C LYS A 159 -2.06 27.31 9.14
N ASP A 160 -3.21 26.90 9.67
CA ASP A 160 -3.46 25.50 10.01
C ASP A 160 -3.68 24.67 8.74
N ALA A 161 -2.94 23.58 8.64
CA ALA A 161 -2.98 22.61 7.57
C ALA A 161 -3.15 21.20 8.14
N VAL A 162 -3.76 20.32 7.35
CA VAL A 162 -4.03 18.94 7.74
C VAL A 162 -3.74 17.99 6.60
N VAL A 163 -3.20 16.82 6.95
CA VAL A 163 -3.25 15.57 6.19
C VAL A 163 -4.19 14.65 6.95
N SER A 164 -5.25 14.19 6.31
CA SER A 164 -6.18 13.21 6.89
C SER A 164 -6.30 12.03 5.96
N VAL A 165 -6.11 10.82 6.49
CA VAL A 165 -6.29 9.58 5.75
C VAL A 165 -7.57 8.92 6.26
N VAL A 166 -8.62 8.90 5.45
CA VAL A 166 -9.96 8.45 5.83
C VAL A 166 -10.47 7.44 4.80
N TYR A 167 -10.60 6.17 5.20
CA TYR A 167 -11.22 5.10 4.38
C TYR A 167 -10.76 5.05 2.91
N GLY A 168 -9.45 5.18 2.67
CA GLY A 168 -8.86 5.15 1.32
C GLY A 168 -8.81 6.51 0.61
N ASP A 169 -9.37 7.56 1.20
CA ASP A 169 -9.21 8.94 0.73
C ASP A 169 -8.14 9.68 1.53
N ILE A 170 -7.33 10.46 0.82
CA ILE A 170 -6.34 11.33 1.45
C ILE A 170 -6.74 12.78 1.22
N LEU A 171 -7.07 13.47 2.31
CA LEU A 171 -7.48 14.86 2.31
C LEU A 171 -6.32 15.73 2.79
N ILE A 172 -5.86 16.67 1.96
CA ILE A 172 -4.73 17.54 2.28
C ILE A 172 -5.02 18.99 1.90
N GLY A 173 -4.67 19.91 2.79
CA GLY A 173 -4.64 21.33 2.47
C GLY A 173 -4.70 22.20 3.72
N TYR A 174 -4.89 23.50 3.51
CA TYR A 174 -5.27 24.40 4.60
C TYR A 174 -6.69 24.11 5.06
N PHE A 175 -6.98 24.40 6.33
CA PHE A 175 -8.34 24.30 6.85
C PHE A 175 -9.33 25.08 5.96
N GLY A 176 -10.41 24.43 5.54
CA GLY A 176 -11.40 24.99 4.60
C GLY A 176 -11.02 24.94 3.10
N LYS A 177 -9.84 24.43 2.74
CA LYS A 177 -9.38 24.27 1.33
C LYS A 177 -8.65 22.93 1.13
N LEU A 178 -9.30 21.83 1.50
CA LEU A 178 -8.76 20.48 1.34
C LEU A 178 -8.91 19.98 -0.10
N LYS A 179 -7.92 19.23 -0.57
CA LYS A 179 -7.95 18.45 -1.80
C LYS A 179 -7.96 16.96 -1.46
N ARG A 180 -8.63 16.17 -2.30
CA ARG A 180 -8.74 14.71 -2.17
C ARG A 180 -7.81 14.01 -3.16
N PHE A 181 -7.18 12.93 -2.71
CA PHE A 181 -6.30 12.05 -3.48
C PHE A 181 -6.65 10.59 -3.19
N ASP A 182 -6.35 9.72 -4.15
CA ASP A 182 -6.60 8.28 -4.02
C ASP A 182 -5.42 7.55 -3.35
N THR A 183 -4.21 8.14 -3.38
CA THR A 183 -2.99 7.53 -2.82
C THR A 183 -2.07 8.56 -2.14
N ILE A 184 -1.19 8.10 -1.24
CA ILE A 184 -0.25 8.99 -0.53
C ILE A 184 0.82 9.50 -1.51
N SER A 185 1.20 8.69 -2.49
CA SER A 185 2.11 9.10 -3.55
C SER A 185 1.58 10.30 -4.34
N GLU A 186 0.32 10.26 -4.79
CA GLU A 186 -0.30 11.39 -5.49
C GLU A 186 -0.31 12.66 -4.63
N ALA A 187 -0.66 12.49 -3.36
CA ALA A 187 -0.64 13.54 -2.37
C ALA A 187 0.76 14.17 -2.19
N PHE A 188 1.82 13.36 -2.22
CA PHE A 188 3.19 13.83 -2.17
C PHE A 188 3.56 14.70 -3.37
N ASP A 189 3.04 14.39 -4.56
CA ASP A 189 3.36 15.10 -5.79
C ASP A 189 2.46 16.30 -6.11
N ALA A 190 1.35 16.45 -5.38
CA ALA A 190 0.27 17.39 -5.70
C ALA A 190 0.59 18.90 -5.56
N LYS A 191 1.82 19.25 -5.15
CA LYS A 191 2.32 20.65 -5.09
C LYS A 191 1.34 21.64 -4.42
N ILE A 192 0.75 21.24 -3.28
CA ILE A 192 -0.43 21.87 -2.68
C ILE A 192 -0.11 23.20 -1.99
N PHE A 193 1.07 23.29 -1.37
CA PHE A 193 1.49 24.44 -0.57
C PHE A 193 2.58 25.21 -1.31
N GLU A 194 2.24 26.36 -1.92
CA GLU A 194 3.21 27.22 -2.62
C GLU A 194 4.03 26.48 -3.68
N ARG A 195 3.41 25.51 -4.34
CA ARG A 195 4.02 24.63 -5.33
C ARG A 195 5.11 23.68 -4.80
N LYS A 196 5.26 23.56 -3.48
CA LYS A 196 6.09 22.53 -2.84
C LYS A 196 5.32 21.22 -2.69
N SER A 197 6.03 20.10 -2.86
CA SER A 197 5.52 18.76 -2.59
C SER A 197 5.17 18.60 -1.11
N LEU A 198 4.17 17.76 -0.78
CA LEU A 198 3.84 17.50 0.63
C LEU A 198 5.06 16.94 1.38
N ARG A 199 5.87 16.08 0.74
CA ARG A 199 7.11 15.57 1.32
C ARG A 199 8.06 16.68 1.80
N ARG A 200 8.27 17.70 0.96
CA ARG A 200 9.11 18.85 1.30
C ARG A 200 8.54 19.64 2.47
N ILE A 201 7.24 19.88 2.44
CA ILE A 201 6.53 20.58 3.52
C ILE A 201 6.70 19.85 4.84
N VAL A 202 6.59 18.53 4.85
CA VAL A 202 6.74 17.75 6.07
C VAL A 202 8.18 17.80 6.58
N ASN A 203 9.17 17.68 5.69
CA ASN A 203 10.57 17.83 6.09
C ASN A 203 10.82 19.19 6.75
N GLU A 204 10.30 20.28 6.16
CA GLU A 204 10.42 21.64 6.71
C GLU A 204 9.75 21.76 8.09
N VAL A 205 8.53 21.23 8.24
CA VAL A 205 7.76 21.28 9.50
C VAL A 205 8.41 20.43 10.59
N MET A 206 8.98 19.28 10.22
CA MET A 206 9.64 18.35 11.13
C MET A 206 11.10 18.75 11.43
N GLY A 207 11.58 19.87 10.88
CA GLY A 207 12.94 20.38 11.13
C GLY A 207 14.04 19.50 10.55
N ARG A 208 13.80 18.83 9.42
CA ARG A 208 14.79 17.96 8.75
C ARG A 208 15.39 18.68 7.55
N GLU A 209 16.71 18.80 7.52
CA GLU A 209 17.42 19.42 6.39
C GLU A 209 17.26 18.58 5.11
N GLU A 210 17.07 19.27 3.97
CA GLU A 210 17.08 18.63 2.65
C GLU A 210 18.54 18.40 2.22
N GLU A 211 18.97 17.13 2.12
CA GLU A 211 20.14 16.72 1.31
C GLU A 211 19.72 16.24 -0.09
#